data_AF-A0A521MRD7-F1
#
_entry.id   AF-A0A521MRD7-F1
#
_cell.length_a   1.000
_cell.length_b   1.000
_cell.length_c   1.000
_cell.angle_alpha   90.00
_cell.angle_beta   90.00
_cell.angle_gamma   90.00
#
_symmetry.space_group_name_H-M   'P 1'
#
loop_
_entity.id
_entity.type
_entity.pdbx_description
1 polymer ?
#
loop_
_entity_poly.entity_id
_entity_poly.type
_entity_poly.pdbx_seq_one_letter_code
_entity_poly.pdbx_strand_id
1 'polypeptide(L)'
;MTSSTPTASETPTPTPTPVDPLAVVPLPAAAKVDYQLGGAYDPEPDVTVVARDSGQQPVKDVYSICYVNGFQTQPGELWPNSLVLHDASGEKVTDPDWPDENILDISTPDNRAAIADKIAVTVAGCAGAGFDAVEFDNLDSFTRADGAFGIEDAVAYATLLVTSAHRAGLAVGQKNTPELGARGRDEIGFDFAVSEECQRYDECAAYTGVYGDQVIDIEYSDNMMETWTAICEDPQLPPASVLRDRKLLPDDKPGYVAKYC
;
A
#
# COMPACT_ATOMS: atom_id res chain seq x y z
N MET A 1 3.30 -44.18 -65.46
CA MET A 1 4.46 -43.80 -64.63
C MET A 1 4.12 -42.49 -63.94
N THR A 2 4.34 -42.46 -62.63
CA THR A 2 3.67 -41.62 -61.63
C THR A 2 4.10 -40.15 -61.67
N SER A 3 3.10 -39.26 -61.63
CA SER A 3 3.24 -37.80 -61.50
C SER A 3 3.49 -37.44 -60.03
N SER A 4 4.57 -36.75 -59.73
CA SER A 4 4.92 -36.27 -58.38
C SER A 4 4.68 -34.76 -58.28
N THR A 5 3.73 -34.38 -57.43
CA THR A 5 3.43 -32.99 -57.06
C THR A 5 4.45 -32.50 -56.02
N PRO A 6 4.94 -31.25 -56.05
CA PRO A 6 5.83 -30.74 -55.03
C PRO A 6 5.04 -30.33 -53.77
N THR A 7 5.52 -30.74 -52.60
CA THR A 7 5.00 -30.36 -51.28
C THR A 7 5.39 -28.91 -50.98
N ALA A 8 4.41 -28.06 -50.65
CA ALA A 8 4.64 -26.72 -50.16
C ALA A 8 5.22 -26.77 -48.73
N SER A 9 6.29 -26.01 -48.50
CA SER A 9 6.93 -25.87 -47.19
C SER A 9 6.13 -24.87 -46.36
N GLU A 10 5.52 -25.32 -45.26
CA GLU A 10 4.90 -24.43 -44.28
C GLU A 10 5.97 -23.65 -43.52
N THR A 11 5.84 -22.33 -43.50
CA THR A 11 6.64 -21.42 -42.69
C THR A 11 6.23 -21.58 -41.22
N PRO A 12 7.17 -21.73 -40.27
CA PRO A 12 6.82 -21.82 -38.87
C PRO A 12 6.21 -20.51 -38.37
N THR A 13 5.03 -20.60 -37.76
CA THR A 13 4.37 -19.50 -37.05
C THR A 13 5.26 -19.03 -35.90
N PRO A 14 5.53 -17.72 -35.73
CA PRO A 14 6.33 -17.24 -34.61
C PRO A 14 5.57 -17.51 -33.30
N THR A 15 6.23 -18.23 -32.38
CA THR A 15 5.79 -18.34 -30.99
C THR A 15 5.78 -16.94 -30.37
N PRO A 16 4.68 -16.50 -29.72
CA PRO A 16 4.68 -15.22 -29.02
C PRO A 16 5.72 -15.27 -27.89
N THR A 17 6.63 -14.30 -27.88
CA THR A 17 7.54 -14.04 -26.76
C THR A 17 6.69 -13.80 -25.51
N PRO A 18 7.03 -14.37 -24.34
CA PRO A 18 6.40 -14.01 -23.08
C PRO A 18 6.52 -12.50 -22.91
N VAL A 19 5.38 -11.82 -22.74
CA VAL A 19 5.36 -10.41 -22.34
C VAL A 19 5.89 -10.40 -20.91
N ASP A 20 6.99 -9.70 -20.68
CA ASP A 20 7.49 -9.39 -19.33
C ASP A 20 6.31 -8.84 -18.52
N PRO A 21 6.01 -9.32 -17.30
CA PRO A 21 5.03 -8.65 -16.46
C PRO A 21 5.46 -7.19 -16.38
N LEU A 22 4.54 -6.26 -16.65
CA LEU A 22 4.78 -4.82 -16.60
C LEU A 22 5.57 -4.50 -15.33
N ALA A 23 6.87 -4.24 -15.47
CA ALA A 23 7.70 -3.84 -14.34
C ALA A 23 7.11 -2.53 -13.81
N VAL A 24 6.60 -2.56 -12.58
CA VAL A 24 6.05 -1.37 -11.93
C VAL A 24 7.15 -0.35 -11.69
N VAL A 25 6.79 0.93 -11.61
CA VAL A 25 7.76 2.00 -11.42
C VAL A 25 8.17 2.04 -9.94
N PRO A 26 9.48 1.95 -9.60
CA PRO A 26 9.92 2.07 -8.21
C PRO A 26 9.80 3.51 -7.71
N LEU A 27 9.89 3.70 -6.39
CA LEU A 27 9.95 5.03 -5.80
C LEU A 27 11.15 5.82 -6.35
N PRO A 28 11.00 7.13 -6.61
CA PRO A 28 12.12 8.01 -6.93
C PRO A 28 13.21 7.95 -5.85
N ALA A 29 14.48 7.91 -6.26
CA ALA A 29 15.59 8.03 -5.33
C ALA A 29 15.58 9.41 -4.65
N ALA A 30 15.99 9.47 -3.37
CA ALA A 30 15.99 10.68 -2.56
C ALA A 30 14.61 11.39 -2.56
N ALA A 31 13.55 10.61 -2.36
CA ALA A 31 12.19 11.12 -2.40
C ALA A 31 11.91 12.12 -1.28
N LYS A 32 11.36 13.28 -1.64
CA LYS A 32 10.67 14.18 -0.71
C LYS A 32 9.18 13.84 -0.74
N VAL A 33 8.67 13.28 0.36
CA VAL A 33 7.35 12.65 0.44
C VAL A 33 6.33 13.55 1.13
N ASP A 34 5.19 13.80 0.50
CA ASP A 34 4.06 14.49 1.12
C ASP A 34 2.86 13.55 1.31
N TYR A 35 2.51 13.27 2.57
CA TYR A 35 1.48 12.30 2.94
C TYR A 35 0.15 13.03 3.26
N GLN A 36 -0.77 13.02 2.28
CA GLN A 36 -1.95 13.90 2.20
C GLN A 36 -3.28 13.12 2.32
N LEU A 37 -3.51 12.43 3.46
CA LEU A 37 -4.75 11.66 3.65
C LEU A 37 -5.89 12.47 4.29
N GLY A 38 -5.59 13.53 5.04
CA GLY A 38 -6.61 14.44 5.61
C GLY A 38 -7.24 15.40 4.60
N GLY A 39 -6.81 15.31 3.33
CA GLY A 39 -7.32 16.09 2.20
C GLY A 39 -6.20 16.49 1.24
N ALA A 40 -6.51 16.54 -0.05
CA ALA A 40 -5.57 16.93 -1.09
C ALA A 40 -5.27 18.44 -1.07
N TYR A 41 -4.01 18.80 -1.29
CA TYR A 41 -3.53 20.18 -1.54
C TYR A 41 -2.32 20.17 -2.46
N ASP A 42 -2.02 21.31 -3.10
CA ASP A 42 -0.88 21.39 -4.02
C ASP A 42 0.44 21.22 -3.24
N PRO A 43 1.27 20.20 -3.55
CA PRO A 43 2.51 19.97 -2.83
C PRO A 43 3.57 21.03 -3.15
N GLU A 44 4.61 21.14 -2.31
CA GLU A 44 5.75 22.02 -2.59
C GLU A 44 6.45 21.61 -3.92
N PRO A 45 7.06 22.56 -4.66
CA PRO A 45 7.60 22.28 -6.00
C PRO A 45 8.70 21.22 -6.08
N ASP A 46 9.37 20.92 -4.97
CA ASP A 46 10.44 19.92 -4.86
C ASP A 46 9.96 18.58 -4.26
N VAL A 47 8.67 18.43 -3.96
CA VAL A 47 8.06 17.14 -3.59
C VAL A 47 8.06 16.21 -4.80
N THR A 48 8.52 14.98 -4.59
CA THR A 48 8.67 13.96 -5.65
C THR A 48 7.72 12.78 -5.49
N VAL A 49 7.16 12.59 -4.29
CA VAL A 49 6.20 11.54 -3.97
C VAL A 49 5.03 12.12 -3.18
N VAL A 50 3.80 11.77 -3.56
CA VAL A 50 2.59 12.16 -2.82
C VAL A 50 1.72 10.95 -2.59
N ALA A 51 1.28 10.73 -1.36
CA ALA A 51 0.22 9.76 -1.06
C ALA A 51 -1.11 10.47 -0.80
N ARG A 52 -2.19 9.97 -1.39
CA ARG A 52 -3.54 10.52 -1.26
C ARG A 52 -4.57 9.41 -1.18
N ASP A 53 -5.65 9.68 -0.45
CA ASP A 53 -6.83 8.82 -0.40
C ASP A 53 -7.37 8.50 -1.81
N SER A 54 -7.85 7.28 -2.02
CA SER A 54 -8.37 6.82 -3.33
C SER A 54 -9.55 7.62 -3.88
N GLY A 55 -10.25 8.39 -3.04
CA GLY A 55 -11.27 9.36 -3.47
C GLY A 55 -10.71 10.66 -4.06
N GLN A 56 -9.39 10.89 -3.98
CA GLN A 56 -8.73 12.11 -4.47
C GLN A 56 -8.02 11.87 -5.81
N GLN A 57 -7.69 12.97 -6.50
CA GLN A 57 -6.91 12.90 -7.74
C GLN A 57 -5.41 12.82 -7.43
N PRO A 58 -4.63 12.09 -8.25
CA PRO A 58 -3.18 12.07 -8.12
C PRO A 58 -2.58 13.45 -8.47
N VAL A 59 -1.35 13.68 -8.05
CA VAL A 59 -0.58 14.86 -8.49
C VAL A 59 0.10 14.51 -9.81
N LYS A 60 -0.06 15.38 -10.80
CA LYS A 60 0.56 15.16 -12.12
C LYS A 60 2.08 15.35 -12.05
N ASP A 61 2.82 14.51 -12.77
CA ASP A 61 4.28 14.59 -12.93
C ASP A 61 5.06 14.40 -11.60
N VAL A 62 4.41 13.80 -10.60
CA VAL A 62 4.93 13.42 -9.28
C VAL A 62 4.54 11.95 -9.06
N TYR A 63 5.40 11.15 -8.42
CA TYR A 63 5.05 9.76 -8.13
C TYR A 63 3.88 9.72 -7.13
N SER A 64 2.71 9.24 -7.57
CA SER A 64 1.49 9.33 -6.76
C SER A 64 1.06 7.96 -6.24
N ILE A 65 0.91 7.85 -4.93
CA ILE A 65 0.46 6.64 -4.21
C ILE A 65 -1.03 6.78 -3.87
N CYS A 66 -1.82 5.80 -4.26
CA CYS A 66 -3.24 5.70 -3.93
C CYS A 66 -3.40 4.97 -2.59
N TYR A 67 -3.86 5.66 -1.56
CA TYR A 67 -4.18 5.06 -0.28
C TYR A 67 -5.55 4.36 -0.35
N VAL A 68 -5.57 3.10 0.06
CA VAL A 68 -6.78 2.27 0.17
C VAL A 68 -6.74 1.55 1.51
N ASN A 69 -7.77 1.68 2.35
CA ASN A 69 -7.90 0.79 3.50
C ASN A 69 -8.24 -0.63 2.99
N GLY A 70 -7.25 -1.53 3.04
CA GLY A 70 -7.36 -2.85 2.42
C GLY A 70 -7.95 -3.90 3.35
N PHE A 71 -7.89 -3.68 4.66
CA PHE A 71 -8.18 -4.69 5.68
C PHE A 71 -9.31 -4.29 6.63
N GLN A 72 -9.74 -3.03 6.60
CA GLN A 72 -10.88 -2.53 7.35
C GLN A 72 -11.80 -1.72 6.43
N THR A 73 -13.04 -1.50 6.87
CA THR A 73 -13.99 -0.64 6.17
C THR A 73 -13.66 0.83 6.40
N GLN A 74 -13.92 1.70 5.43
CA GLN A 74 -13.84 3.16 5.65
C GLN A 74 -15.21 3.80 5.88
N PRO A 75 -15.26 4.98 6.54
CA PRO A 75 -16.48 5.74 6.72
C PRO A 75 -17.16 6.07 5.38
N GLY A 76 -18.43 5.70 5.25
CA GLY A 76 -19.23 5.95 4.05
C GLY A 76 -19.19 4.84 3.00
N GLU A 77 -18.35 3.81 3.17
CA GLU A 77 -18.35 2.63 2.31
C GLU A 77 -19.37 1.58 2.74
N LEU A 78 -20.03 0.98 1.75
CA LEU A 78 -20.94 -0.14 1.97
C LEU A 78 -20.24 -1.48 1.74
N TRP A 79 -20.25 -2.31 2.77
CA TRP A 79 -19.70 -3.66 2.77
C TRP A 79 -20.80 -4.70 3.06
N PRO A 80 -20.82 -5.85 2.34
CA PRO A 80 -21.69 -6.95 2.71
C PRO A 80 -21.41 -7.41 4.14
N ASN A 81 -22.45 -7.59 4.94
CA ASN A 81 -22.28 -7.97 6.36
C ASN A 81 -21.53 -9.30 6.54
N SER A 82 -21.56 -10.18 5.55
CA SER A 82 -20.82 -11.45 5.57
C SER A 82 -19.31 -11.32 5.36
N LEU A 83 -18.82 -10.15 4.94
CA LEU A 83 -17.40 -9.87 4.71
C LEU A 83 -16.81 -8.98 5.81
N VAL A 84 -17.59 -8.64 6.83
CA VAL A 84 -17.16 -7.90 8.01
C VAL A 84 -17.06 -8.88 9.17
N LEU A 85 -16.01 -8.76 9.97
CA LEU A 85 -15.78 -9.61 11.12
C LEU A 85 -16.79 -9.30 12.22
N HIS A 86 -17.34 -10.35 12.83
CA HIS A 86 -18.23 -10.24 13.97
C HIS A 86 -17.69 -11.04 15.15
N ASP A 87 -17.91 -10.55 16.36
CA ASP A 87 -17.54 -11.21 17.60
C ASP A 87 -18.53 -12.35 17.95
N ALA A 88 -18.30 -12.99 19.09
CA ALA A 88 -19.16 -14.07 19.59
C ALA A 88 -20.59 -13.61 19.94
N SER A 89 -20.82 -12.31 20.15
CA SER A 89 -22.14 -11.72 20.40
C SER A 89 -22.89 -11.37 19.11
N GLY A 90 -22.18 -11.38 17.97
CA GLY A 90 -22.69 -10.98 16.66
C GLY A 90 -22.59 -9.47 16.40
N GLU A 91 -21.81 -8.75 17.19
CA GLU A 91 -21.45 -7.35 16.95
C GLU A 91 -20.24 -7.26 16.04
N LYS A 92 -20.15 -6.19 15.24
CA LYS A 92 -19.00 -5.99 14.35
C LYS A 92 -17.75 -5.71 15.17
N VAL A 93 -16.64 -6.32 14.80
CA VAL A 93 -15.34 -6.00 15.39
C VAL A 93 -14.84 -4.70 14.75
N THR A 94 -14.62 -3.68 15.57
CA THR A 94 -14.16 -2.35 15.14
C THR A 94 -12.73 -2.11 15.59
N ASP A 95 -12.03 -1.23 14.88
CA ASP A 95 -10.73 -0.74 15.34
C ASP A 95 -10.90 0.09 16.64
N PRO A 96 -10.15 -0.18 17.72
CA PRO A 96 -10.26 0.57 18.96
C PRO A 96 -9.92 2.07 18.82
N ASP A 97 -8.99 2.40 17.93
CA ASP A 97 -8.54 3.77 17.70
C ASP A 97 -9.43 4.47 16.65
N TRP A 98 -10.10 3.69 15.79
CA TRP A 98 -11.01 4.16 14.73
C TRP A 98 -12.36 3.42 14.79
N PRO A 99 -13.29 3.81 15.70
CA PRO A 99 -14.50 3.02 16.00
C PRO A 99 -15.54 3.00 14.88
N ASP A 100 -15.37 3.80 13.83
CA ASP A 100 -16.17 3.79 12.61
C ASP A 100 -15.61 2.85 11.52
N GLU A 101 -14.43 2.28 11.73
CA GLU A 101 -13.81 1.27 10.87
C GLU A 101 -14.05 -0.14 11.45
N ASN A 102 -14.59 -1.04 10.61
CA ASN A 102 -14.85 -2.43 10.97
C ASN A 102 -13.83 -3.32 10.29
N ILE A 103 -13.33 -4.33 11.00
CA ILE A 103 -12.36 -5.29 10.44
C ILE A 103 -13.03 -6.16 9.37
N LEU A 104 -12.38 -6.32 8.22
CA LEU A 104 -12.84 -7.23 7.16
C LEU A 104 -12.51 -8.68 7.53
N ASP A 105 -13.48 -9.58 7.35
CA ASP A 105 -13.32 -10.99 7.71
C ASP A 105 -12.54 -11.76 6.64
N ILE A 106 -11.21 -11.78 6.76
CA ILE A 106 -10.32 -12.52 5.87
C ILE A 106 -10.04 -13.96 6.33
N SER A 107 -10.82 -14.51 7.29
CA SER A 107 -10.57 -15.83 7.88
C SER A 107 -10.77 -17.02 6.94
N THR A 108 -11.50 -16.82 5.84
CA THR A 108 -11.75 -17.87 4.85
C THR A 108 -11.20 -17.49 3.47
N PRO A 109 -10.74 -18.45 2.66
CA PRO A 109 -10.33 -18.19 1.27
C PRO A 109 -11.42 -17.51 0.44
N ASP A 110 -12.68 -17.91 0.62
CA ASP A 110 -13.82 -17.35 -0.12
C ASP A 110 -14.05 -15.88 0.23
N ASN A 111 -13.97 -15.53 1.53
CA ASN A 111 -14.05 -14.12 1.92
C ASN A 111 -12.85 -13.32 1.40
N ARG A 112 -11.62 -13.85 1.50
CA ARG A 112 -10.42 -13.18 0.95
C ARG A 112 -10.60 -12.85 -0.53
N ALA A 113 -11.08 -13.80 -1.32
CA ALA A 113 -11.36 -13.58 -2.74
C ALA A 113 -12.45 -12.52 -2.96
N ALA A 114 -13.58 -12.60 -2.25
CA ALA A 114 -14.68 -11.67 -2.40
C ALA A 114 -14.31 -10.23 -1.97
N ILE A 115 -13.52 -10.09 -0.91
CA ILE A 115 -12.99 -8.80 -0.45
C ILE A 115 -11.99 -8.26 -1.47
N ALA A 116 -11.04 -9.08 -1.93
CA ALA A 116 -10.06 -8.67 -2.94
C ALA A 116 -10.72 -8.22 -4.25
N ASP A 117 -11.78 -8.88 -4.70
CA ASP A 117 -12.55 -8.48 -5.89
C ASP A 117 -13.18 -7.10 -5.73
N LYS A 118 -13.65 -6.75 -4.53
CA LYS A 118 -14.21 -5.43 -4.25
C LYS A 118 -13.11 -4.35 -4.20
N ILE A 119 -11.99 -4.63 -3.53
CA ILE A 119 -10.83 -3.72 -3.50
C ILE A 119 -10.24 -3.52 -4.90
N ALA A 120 -10.25 -4.54 -5.75
CA ALA A 120 -9.77 -4.46 -7.13
C ALA A 120 -10.51 -3.40 -7.97
N VAL A 121 -11.77 -3.09 -7.63
CA VAL A 121 -12.52 -1.99 -8.27
C VAL A 121 -11.88 -0.64 -7.93
N THR A 122 -11.53 -0.42 -6.66
CA THR A 122 -10.84 0.81 -6.21
C THR A 122 -9.45 0.90 -6.83
N VAL A 123 -8.69 -0.19 -6.84
CA VAL A 123 -7.36 -0.28 -7.48
C VAL A 123 -7.42 0.06 -8.97
N ALA A 124 -8.41 -0.47 -9.70
CA ALA A 124 -8.63 -0.12 -11.10
C ALA A 124 -8.99 1.37 -11.28
N GLY A 125 -9.72 1.95 -10.32
CA GLY A 125 -9.98 3.39 -10.26
C GLY A 125 -8.70 4.21 -10.09
N CYS A 126 -7.82 3.83 -9.15
CA CYS A 126 -6.51 4.45 -8.96
C CYS A 126 -5.67 4.39 -10.25
N ALA A 127 -5.58 3.22 -10.88
CA ALA A 127 -4.85 3.06 -12.14
C ALA A 127 -5.45 3.93 -13.27
N GLY A 128 -6.78 3.96 -13.39
CA GLY A 128 -7.47 4.79 -14.37
C GLY A 128 -7.32 6.30 -14.14
N ALA A 129 -7.16 6.73 -12.89
CA ALA A 129 -6.88 8.12 -12.53
C ALA A 129 -5.42 8.52 -12.77
N GLY A 130 -4.51 7.55 -12.92
CA GLY A 130 -3.09 7.78 -13.20
C GLY A 130 -2.20 7.81 -11.96
N PHE A 131 -2.57 7.13 -10.88
CA PHE A 131 -1.64 6.84 -9.80
C PHE A 131 -0.55 5.87 -10.29
N ASP A 132 0.63 5.92 -9.66
CA ASP A 132 1.76 5.04 -9.96
C ASP A 132 1.80 3.81 -9.04
N ALA A 133 1.21 3.94 -7.85
CA ALA A 133 1.21 2.91 -6.83
C ALA A 133 -0.08 2.90 -6.01
N VAL A 134 -0.26 1.85 -5.22
CA VAL A 134 -1.26 1.72 -4.16
C VAL A 134 -0.58 1.32 -2.86
N GLU A 135 -1.06 1.83 -1.74
CA GLU A 135 -0.76 1.26 -0.43
C GLU A 135 -2.06 0.73 0.19
N PHE A 136 -1.98 -0.46 0.79
CA PHE A 136 -3.12 -1.08 1.47
C PHE A 136 -2.96 -0.93 2.97
N ASP A 137 -3.79 -0.09 3.58
CA ASP A 137 -3.72 0.18 5.02
C ASP A 137 -4.27 -0.97 5.86
N ASN A 138 -3.94 -0.93 7.15
CA ASN A 138 -4.40 -1.86 8.18
C ASN A 138 -3.99 -3.33 7.94
N LEU A 139 -2.89 -3.56 7.23
CA LEU A 139 -2.28 -4.88 6.98
C LEU A 139 -2.10 -5.72 8.27
N ASP A 140 -1.89 -5.04 9.39
CA ASP A 140 -1.72 -5.59 10.73
C ASP A 140 -3.04 -5.90 11.46
N SER A 141 -4.20 -5.82 10.79
CA SER A 141 -5.53 -6.07 11.41
C SER A 141 -5.66 -7.44 12.07
N PHE A 142 -4.82 -8.41 11.72
CA PHE A 142 -4.78 -9.71 12.40
C PHE A 142 -4.42 -9.59 13.89
N THR A 143 -3.73 -8.51 14.30
CA THR A 143 -3.45 -8.21 15.71
C THR A 143 -4.70 -7.78 16.49
N ARG A 144 -5.73 -7.31 15.77
CA ARG A 144 -7.00 -6.78 16.30
C ARG A 144 -8.21 -7.67 15.95
N ALA A 145 -7.99 -8.82 15.33
CA ALA A 145 -9.05 -9.71 14.82
C ALA A 145 -9.62 -10.70 15.87
N ASP A 146 -9.34 -10.52 17.16
CA ASP A 146 -9.78 -11.42 18.25
C ASP A 146 -9.51 -12.92 18.00
N GLY A 147 -8.43 -13.21 17.26
CA GLY A 147 -8.04 -14.58 16.89
C GLY A 147 -8.88 -15.24 15.79
N ALA A 148 -9.76 -14.49 15.12
CA ALA A 148 -10.55 -14.99 14.00
C ALA A 148 -9.70 -15.33 12.76
N PHE A 149 -8.62 -14.59 12.53
CA PHE A 149 -7.61 -14.87 11.52
C PHE A 149 -6.23 -14.41 12.00
N GLY A 150 -5.17 -14.98 11.41
CA GLY A 150 -3.78 -14.70 11.79
C GLY A 150 -2.95 -14.10 10.66
N ILE A 151 -1.66 -13.91 10.92
CA ILE A 151 -0.70 -13.37 9.95
C ILE A 151 -0.68 -14.15 8.64
N GLU A 152 -0.86 -15.48 8.65
CA GLU A 152 -0.88 -16.29 7.43
C GLU A 152 -2.10 -16.00 6.54
N ASP A 153 -3.25 -15.67 7.14
CA ASP A 153 -4.42 -15.24 6.37
C ASP A 153 -4.22 -13.83 5.79
N ALA A 154 -3.56 -12.95 6.55
CA ALA A 154 -3.18 -11.62 6.08
C ALA A 154 -2.17 -11.68 4.92
N VAL A 155 -1.16 -12.54 5.00
CA VAL A 155 -0.20 -12.82 3.92
C VAL A 155 -0.92 -13.33 2.68
N ALA A 156 -1.80 -14.33 2.83
CA ALA A 156 -2.55 -14.90 1.72
C ALA A 156 -3.46 -13.85 1.05
N TYR A 157 -4.11 -13.00 1.85
CA TYR A 157 -4.97 -11.92 1.34
C TYR A 157 -4.16 -10.80 0.67
N ALA A 158 -3.08 -10.32 1.30
CA ALA A 158 -2.20 -9.30 0.74
C ALA A 158 -1.61 -9.74 -0.61
N THR A 159 -1.26 -11.02 -0.77
CA THR A 159 -0.80 -11.59 -2.03
C THR A 159 -1.84 -11.45 -3.16
N LEU A 160 -3.14 -11.60 -2.84
CA LEU A 160 -4.22 -11.38 -3.81
C LEU A 160 -4.30 -9.90 -4.22
N LEU A 161 -4.18 -8.99 -3.24
CA LEU A 161 -4.22 -7.55 -3.49
C LEU A 161 -3.03 -7.09 -4.35
N VAL A 162 -1.82 -7.52 -4.01
CA VAL A 162 -0.60 -7.22 -4.77
C VAL A 162 -0.70 -7.74 -6.20
N THR A 163 -1.13 -8.99 -6.37
CA THR A 163 -1.33 -9.57 -7.70
C THR A 163 -2.32 -8.75 -8.54
N SER A 164 -3.39 -8.23 -7.92
CA SER A 164 -4.39 -7.40 -8.60
C SER A 164 -3.82 -6.04 -9.01
N ALA A 165 -3.11 -5.36 -8.11
CA ALA A 165 -2.48 -4.07 -8.36
C ALA A 165 -1.38 -4.14 -9.43
N HIS A 166 -0.52 -5.15 -9.38
CA HIS A 166 0.49 -5.38 -10.42
C HIS A 166 -0.14 -5.61 -11.80
N ARG A 167 -1.27 -6.33 -11.88
CA ARG A 167 -2.02 -6.49 -13.15
C ARG A 167 -2.59 -5.17 -13.66
N ALA A 168 -2.88 -4.23 -12.77
CA ALA A 168 -3.29 -2.87 -13.11
C ALA A 168 -2.10 -1.93 -13.42
N GLY A 169 -0.86 -2.41 -13.28
CA GLY A 169 0.36 -1.63 -13.53
C GLY A 169 0.79 -0.72 -12.38
N LEU A 170 0.26 -0.95 -11.18
CA LEU A 170 0.56 -0.17 -9.97
C LEU A 170 1.58 -0.90 -9.10
N ALA A 171 2.61 -0.20 -8.62
CA ALA A 171 3.45 -0.71 -7.53
C ALA A 171 2.65 -0.80 -6.22
N VAL A 172 3.11 -1.59 -5.26
CA VAL A 172 2.41 -1.80 -3.98
C VAL A 172 3.30 -1.58 -2.78
N GLY A 173 2.87 -0.69 -1.89
CA GLY A 173 3.51 -0.45 -0.60
C GLY A 173 3.05 -1.42 0.48
N GLN A 174 4.00 -2.00 1.21
CA GLN A 174 3.74 -2.64 2.50
C GLN A 174 3.45 -1.54 3.52
N LYS A 175 2.25 -1.51 4.09
CA LYS A 175 1.93 -0.61 5.19
C LYS A 175 2.28 -1.25 6.53
N ASN A 176 3.15 -0.59 7.29
CA ASN A 176 3.58 -1.03 8.63
C ASN A 176 3.97 -2.53 8.64
N THR A 177 3.67 -3.23 9.73
CA THR A 177 3.82 -4.70 9.85
C THR A 177 5.28 -5.18 9.64
N PRO A 178 6.26 -4.66 10.42
CA PRO A 178 7.67 -4.97 10.24
C PRO A 178 7.99 -6.46 10.45
N GLU A 179 7.16 -7.19 11.19
CA GLU A 179 7.30 -8.62 11.46
C GLU A 179 7.18 -9.52 10.21
N LEU A 180 6.66 -8.99 9.09
CA LEU A 180 6.70 -9.70 7.81
C LEU A 180 8.14 -9.95 7.34
N GLY A 181 9.05 -9.02 7.64
CA GLY A 181 10.43 -9.05 7.17
C GLY A 181 10.51 -9.32 5.66
N ALA A 182 11.40 -10.23 5.26
CA ALA A 182 11.61 -10.56 3.84
C ALA A 182 10.37 -11.15 3.15
N ARG A 183 9.40 -11.71 3.89
CA ARG A 183 8.17 -12.29 3.29
C ARG A 183 7.33 -11.21 2.58
N GLY A 184 7.35 -9.97 3.08
CA GLY A 184 6.66 -8.86 2.43
C GLY A 184 7.06 -8.70 0.97
N ARG A 185 8.38 -8.68 0.71
CA ARG A 185 8.93 -8.57 -0.64
C ARG A 185 8.91 -9.89 -1.40
N ASP A 186 9.37 -10.97 -0.77
CA ASP A 186 9.71 -12.23 -1.48
C ASP A 186 8.51 -13.15 -1.67
N GLU A 187 7.51 -13.11 -0.78
CA GLU A 187 6.31 -13.96 -0.82
C GLU A 187 5.08 -13.18 -1.27
N ILE A 188 4.79 -12.04 -0.63
CA ILE A 188 3.62 -11.21 -0.93
C ILE A 188 3.84 -10.40 -2.22
N GLY A 189 5.06 -9.90 -2.43
CA GLY A 189 5.43 -9.14 -3.62
C GLY A 189 5.30 -7.62 -3.47
N PHE A 190 5.36 -7.08 -2.26
CA PHE A 190 5.43 -5.63 -2.06
C PHE A 190 6.71 -5.06 -2.69
N ASP A 191 6.58 -3.87 -3.27
CA ASP A 191 7.66 -3.20 -4.01
C ASP A 191 8.44 -2.20 -3.14
N PHE A 192 7.78 -1.63 -2.14
CA PHE A 192 8.33 -0.68 -1.17
C PHE A 192 7.59 -0.80 0.17
N ALA A 193 8.03 -0.07 1.19
CA ALA A 193 7.32 0.05 2.46
C ALA A 193 6.90 1.50 2.76
N VAL A 194 5.76 1.65 3.42
CA VAL A 194 5.30 2.87 4.07
C VAL A 194 5.16 2.57 5.55
N SER A 195 6.05 3.11 6.37
CA SER A 195 6.00 2.98 7.82
C SER A 195 5.45 4.25 8.45
N GLU A 196 4.74 4.09 9.56
CA GLU A 196 4.44 5.17 10.47
C GLU A 196 5.24 4.97 11.74
N GLU A 197 5.98 6.01 12.12
CA GLU A 197 6.68 6.10 13.40
C GLU A 197 7.82 5.06 13.56
N CYS A 198 8.53 4.71 12.48
CA CYS A 198 9.57 3.69 12.59
C CYS A 198 10.71 4.10 13.52
N GLN A 199 11.02 5.40 13.62
CA GLN A 199 12.07 5.89 14.52
C GLN A 199 11.59 5.82 15.96
N ARG A 200 10.33 6.23 16.20
CA ARG A 200 9.70 6.19 17.51
C ARG A 200 9.66 4.77 18.11
N TYR A 201 9.54 3.74 17.28
CA TYR A 201 9.43 2.35 17.70
C TYR A 201 10.71 1.51 17.51
N ASP A 202 11.82 2.11 17.03
CA ASP A 202 13.09 1.41 16.72
C ASP A 202 12.90 0.29 15.66
N GLU A 203 12.13 0.61 14.61
CA GLU A 203 11.71 -0.33 13.56
C GLU A 203 12.26 -0.01 12.17
N CYS A 204 12.90 1.15 11.96
CA CYS A 204 13.35 1.57 10.63
C CYS A 204 14.30 0.56 9.95
N ALA A 205 15.15 -0.11 10.74
CA ALA A 205 16.06 -1.14 10.25
C ALA A 205 15.34 -2.40 9.74
N ALA A 206 14.15 -2.70 10.27
CA ALA A 206 13.35 -3.85 9.83
C ALA A 206 12.83 -3.65 8.40
N TYR A 207 12.45 -2.41 8.05
CA TYR A 207 12.03 -2.06 6.70
C TYR A 207 13.21 -1.89 5.74
N THR A 208 14.21 -1.07 6.10
CA THR A 208 15.36 -0.79 5.23
C THR A 208 16.23 -2.03 4.97
N GLY A 209 16.27 -2.98 5.91
CA GLY A 209 16.92 -4.28 5.70
C GLY A 209 16.27 -5.13 4.61
N VAL A 210 14.99 -4.87 4.28
CA VAL A 210 14.23 -5.56 3.23
C VAL A 210 14.15 -4.72 1.97
N TYR A 211 13.78 -3.46 2.06
CA TYR A 211 13.46 -2.62 0.91
C TYR A 211 14.59 -1.64 0.52
N GLY A 212 15.68 -1.58 1.29
CA GLY A 212 16.76 -0.62 1.06
C GLY A 212 16.24 0.81 1.13
N ASP A 213 16.50 1.60 0.09
CA ASP A 213 16.03 2.99 -0.02
C ASP A 213 14.57 3.12 -0.46
N GLN A 214 13.85 2.00 -0.68
CA GLN A 214 12.43 1.98 -1.04
C GLN A 214 11.54 1.93 0.23
N VAL A 215 11.81 2.83 1.18
CA VAL A 215 11.05 2.97 2.42
C VAL A 215 10.66 4.42 2.59
N ILE A 216 9.36 4.67 2.68
CA ILE A 216 8.78 5.93 3.10
C ILE A 216 8.46 5.81 4.58
N ASP A 217 8.76 6.84 5.35
CA ASP A 217 8.43 6.87 6.76
C ASP A 217 7.71 8.17 7.16
N ILE A 218 6.68 8.04 7.97
CA ILE A 218 5.86 9.14 8.47
C ILE A 218 6.00 9.18 9.98
N GLU A 219 6.68 10.20 10.49
CA GLU A 219 6.73 10.49 11.91
C GLU A 219 5.61 11.45 12.30
N TYR A 220 5.07 11.32 13.51
CA TYR A 220 3.98 12.18 13.97
C TYR A 220 4.43 13.14 15.07
N SER A 221 4.13 14.42 14.85
CA SER A 221 4.55 15.53 15.72
C SER A 221 4.01 15.47 17.16
N ASP A 222 2.98 14.66 17.42
CA ASP A 222 2.39 14.46 18.74
C ASP A 222 3.00 13.29 19.53
N ASN A 223 3.89 12.50 18.93
CA ASN A 223 4.48 11.31 19.55
C ASN A 223 6.00 11.19 19.37
N MET A 224 6.69 12.23 18.90
CA MET A 224 8.15 12.24 18.84
C MET A 224 8.78 12.13 20.24
N MET A 225 9.84 11.32 20.36
CA MET A 225 10.66 11.25 21.59
C MET A 225 11.81 12.26 21.62
N GLU A 226 12.20 12.76 20.46
CA GLU A 226 13.29 13.72 20.28
C GLU A 226 12.86 14.90 19.41
N THR A 227 13.74 15.88 19.22
CA THR A 227 13.48 16.96 18.26
C THR A 227 13.60 16.42 16.84
N TRP A 228 12.79 16.94 15.90
CA TRP A 228 12.90 16.57 14.48
C TRP A 228 14.32 16.67 13.91
N THR A 229 15.10 17.68 14.31
CA THR A 229 16.51 17.80 13.89
C THR A 229 17.37 16.63 14.36
N ALA A 230 17.15 16.11 15.56
CA ALA A 230 17.89 14.94 16.07
C ALA A 230 17.43 13.65 15.37
N ILE A 231 16.12 13.51 15.09
CA ILE A 231 15.58 12.42 14.29
C ILE A 231 16.23 12.40 12.89
N CYS A 232 16.34 13.55 12.22
CA CYS A 232 17.02 13.67 10.93
C CYS A 232 18.52 13.33 10.95
N GLU A 233 19.16 13.32 12.12
CA GLU A 233 20.56 12.92 12.28
C GLU A 233 20.70 11.40 12.55
N ASP A 234 19.59 10.68 12.75
CA ASP A 234 19.57 9.24 12.94
C ASP A 234 19.94 8.52 11.63
N PRO A 235 21.05 7.76 11.60
CA PRO A 235 21.48 7.04 10.40
C PRO A 235 20.56 5.88 10.02
N GLN A 236 19.63 5.47 10.87
CA GLN A 236 18.64 4.43 10.57
C GLN A 236 17.36 5.00 9.95
N LEU A 237 17.15 6.32 10.02
CA LEU A 237 15.98 6.96 9.44
C LEU A 237 15.99 6.80 7.91
N PRO A 238 14.89 6.35 7.29
CA PRO A 238 14.78 6.32 5.85
C PRO A 238 14.98 7.73 5.24
N PRO A 239 15.70 7.86 4.10
CA PRO A 239 15.86 9.17 3.46
C PRO A 239 14.54 9.82 3.05
N ALA A 240 13.49 9.03 2.83
CA ALA A 240 12.15 9.48 2.46
C ALA A 240 11.22 9.60 3.69
N SER A 241 11.72 10.21 4.77
CA SER A 241 10.96 10.48 5.99
C SER A 241 10.33 11.88 6.00
N VAL A 242 9.11 11.98 6.54
CA VAL A 242 8.40 13.24 6.73
C VAL A 242 7.74 13.30 8.11
N LEU A 243 7.86 14.45 8.78
CA LEU A 243 7.10 14.73 9.99
C LEU A 243 5.73 15.30 9.63
N ARG A 244 4.65 14.66 10.10
CA ARG A 244 3.27 15.12 9.89
C ARG A 244 2.52 15.38 11.19
N ASP A 245 1.38 16.06 11.09
CA ASP A 245 0.37 16.05 12.14
C ASP A 245 -0.47 14.77 12.04
N ARG A 246 -0.99 14.26 13.17
CA ARG A 246 -1.75 12.99 13.23
C ARG A 246 -2.98 12.96 12.31
N LYS A 247 -3.54 14.13 12.00
CA LYS A 247 -4.74 14.25 11.15
C LYS A 247 -4.41 14.42 9.67
N LEU A 248 -3.12 14.46 9.32
CA LEU A 248 -2.62 14.59 7.96
C LEU A 248 -3.28 15.75 7.22
N LEU A 249 -3.42 16.88 7.92
CA LEU A 249 -4.22 18.02 7.48
C LEU A 249 -3.71 18.61 6.16
N PRO A 250 -4.58 19.30 5.40
CA PRO A 250 -4.16 20.21 4.34
C PRO A 250 -3.37 21.41 4.85
N ASP A 251 -2.50 21.96 4.00
CA ASP A 251 -1.57 23.08 4.31
C ASP A 251 -2.26 24.38 4.77
N ASP A 252 -3.51 24.58 4.35
CA ASP A 252 -4.33 25.73 4.73
C ASP A 252 -5.01 25.58 6.10
N LYS A 253 -4.89 24.43 6.78
CA LYS A 253 -5.59 24.15 8.04
C LYS A 253 -4.74 24.49 9.27
N PRO A 254 -5.36 25.07 10.31
CA PRO A 254 -4.69 25.24 11.59
C PRO A 254 -4.23 23.89 12.18
N GLY A 255 -2.96 23.81 12.56
CA GLY A 255 -2.37 22.59 13.10
C GLY A 255 -1.64 21.74 12.07
N TYR A 256 -1.64 22.13 10.80
CA TYR A 256 -0.81 21.52 9.76
C TYR A 256 0.66 21.44 10.18
N VAL A 257 1.25 20.26 10.03
CA VAL A 257 2.70 20.05 10.17
C VAL A 257 3.19 19.26 8.97
N ALA A 258 4.18 19.81 8.24
CA ALA A 258 5.02 19.06 7.32
C ALA A 258 6.46 19.52 7.50
N LYS A 259 7.36 18.62 7.89
CA LYS A 259 8.80 18.90 7.95
C LYS A 259 9.57 17.74 7.36
N TYR A 260 10.70 18.07 6.76
CA TYR A 260 11.54 17.14 6.02
C TYR A 260 12.94 17.14 6.63
N CYS A 261 13.65 16.06 6.41
CA CYS A 261 15.11 16.04 6.41
C CYS A 261 15.59 16.37 4.98
#